data_AF-A0AAD7XMF5-F1
#
_entry.id   AF-A0AAD7XMF5-F1
#
_cell.length_a   1.000
_cell.length_b   1.000
_cell.length_c   1.000
_cell.angle_alpha   90.00
_cell.angle_beta   90.00
_cell.angle_gamma   90.00
#
_symmetry.space_group_name_H-M   'P 1'
#
loop_
_entity.id
_entity.type
_entity.pdbx_description
1 polymer ?
#
loop_
_entity_poly.entity_id
_entity_poly.type
_entity_poly.pdbx_seq_one_letter_code
_entity_poly.pdbx_strand_id
1 'polypeptide(L)'
;MVSEEAIAQALLASLNVDKYEPGVVGVVLEQMHRAAQAILSDSRDAALHAGRDVITVEDVQLADDLAREDNYSASPVPSRDAMFQVAKIVNAQPIKLDDGHGLRLPPKEYQLTARAFQLAPADNLSRASNNGARPTPPNASAVLSAAAASFAAGMAATGPPAA
;
A
#
# COMPACT_ATOMS: atom_id res chain seq x y z
N MET A 1 -40.23 -11.07 -19.22
CA MET A 1 -39.49 -10.70 -17.98
C MET A 1 -38.04 -10.57 -18.40
N VAL A 2 -37.44 -9.39 -18.23
CA VAL A 2 -36.05 -9.16 -18.63
C VAL A 2 -35.17 -9.98 -17.70
N SER A 3 -34.30 -10.83 -18.24
CA SER A 3 -33.31 -11.57 -17.44
C SER A 3 -32.26 -10.60 -16.90
N GLU A 4 -31.88 -10.74 -15.64
CA GLU A 4 -30.89 -9.84 -15.02
C GLU A 4 -29.53 -9.89 -15.72
N GLU A 5 -29.20 -11.04 -16.31
CA GLU A 5 -28.02 -11.21 -17.17
C GLU A 5 -28.03 -10.26 -18.37
N ALA A 6 -29.20 -10.01 -18.97
CA ALA A 6 -29.32 -9.09 -20.10
C ALA A 6 -29.03 -7.63 -19.69
N ILE A 7 -29.33 -7.26 -18.43
CA ILE A 7 -29.01 -5.94 -17.88
C ILE A 7 -27.50 -5.79 -17.71
N ALA A 8 -26.83 -6.80 -17.15
CA ALA A 8 -25.38 -6.80 -17.01
C ALA A 8 -24.66 -6.75 -18.38
N GLN A 9 -25.17 -7.48 -19.38
CA GLN A 9 -24.64 -7.43 -20.76
C GLN A 9 -24.85 -6.06 -21.42
N ALA A 10 -26.02 -5.45 -21.23
CA ALA A 10 -26.31 -4.10 -21.73
C ALA A 10 -25.40 -3.04 -21.08
N LEU A 11 -25.09 -3.21 -19.79
CA LEU A 11 -24.14 -2.35 -19.08
C LEU A 11 -22.70 -2.52 -19.62
N LEU A 12 -22.24 -3.74 -19.86
CA LEU A 12 -20.92 -3.96 -20.47
C LEU A 12 -20.83 -3.39 -21.89
N ALA A 13 -21.92 -3.50 -22.65
CA ALA A 13 -22.02 -2.90 -23.98
C ALA A 13 -21.96 -1.36 -23.95
N SER A 14 -22.55 -0.71 -22.95
CA SER A 14 -22.47 0.76 -22.81
C SER A 14 -21.08 1.26 -22.41
N LEU A 15 -20.25 0.38 -21.84
CA LEU A 15 -18.85 0.61 -21.52
C LEU A 15 -17.89 0.26 -22.68
N ASN A 16 -18.41 -0.08 -23.86
CA ASN A 16 -17.66 -0.52 -25.04
C ASN A 16 -16.79 -1.77 -24.79
N VAL A 17 -17.26 -2.70 -23.95
CA VAL A 17 -16.57 -3.98 -23.70
C VAL A 17 -17.21 -5.08 -24.55
N ASP A 18 -16.68 -5.26 -25.77
CA ASP A 18 -17.26 -6.19 -26.76
C ASP A 18 -16.84 -7.66 -26.56
N LYS A 19 -15.78 -7.91 -25.79
CA LYS A 19 -15.23 -9.26 -25.53
C LYS A 19 -14.99 -9.44 -24.05
N TYR A 20 -15.77 -10.32 -23.43
CA TYR A 20 -15.63 -10.70 -22.02
C TYR A 20 -15.79 -12.21 -21.86
N GLU A 21 -15.21 -12.74 -20.78
CA GLU A 21 -15.43 -14.13 -20.37
C GLU A 21 -16.86 -14.26 -19.79
N PRO A 22 -17.60 -15.35 -20.07
CA PRO A 22 -18.94 -15.54 -19.50
C PRO A 22 -19.03 -15.38 -17.97
N GLY A 23 -17.96 -15.69 -17.21
CA GLY A 23 -17.92 -15.50 -15.76
C GLY A 23 -18.03 -14.03 -15.29
N VAL A 24 -17.67 -13.06 -16.13
CA VAL A 24 -17.71 -11.64 -15.80
C VAL A 24 -19.14 -11.16 -15.54
N VAL A 25 -20.11 -11.69 -16.29
CA VAL A 25 -21.53 -11.34 -16.11
C VAL A 25 -22.00 -11.68 -14.69
N GLY A 26 -21.58 -12.84 -14.17
CA GLY A 26 -21.89 -13.26 -12.81
C GLY A 26 -21.25 -12.36 -11.76
N VAL A 27 -19.98 -12.00 -11.93
CA VAL A 27 -19.26 -11.12 -11.00
C VAL A 27 -19.86 -9.71 -10.97
N VAL A 28 -20.21 -9.16 -12.13
CA VAL A 28 -20.86 -7.84 -12.22
C VAL A 28 -22.21 -7.88 -11.49
N LEU A 29 -23.00 -8.92 -11.72
CA LEU A 29 -24.31 -9.07 -11.09
C LEU A 29 -24.21 -9.25 -9.57
N GLU A 30 -23.28 -10.10 -9.11
CA GLU A 30 -22.98 -10.26 -7.69
C GLU A 30 -22.57 -8.92 -7.06
N GLN A 31 -21.70 -8.17 -7.73
CA GLN A 31 -21.24 -6.88 -7.23
C GLN A 31 -22.37 -5.85 -7.16
N MET A 32 -23.28 -5.80 -8.13
CA MET A 32 -24.45 -4.92 -8.11
C MET A 32 -25.39 -5.25 -6.95
N HIS A 33 -25.70 -6.53 -6.76
CA HIS A 33 -26.55 -6.98 -5.65
C HIS A 33 -25.90 -6.75 -4.30
N ARG A 34 -24.61 -7.06 -4.15
CA ARG A 34 -23.86 -6.81 -2.92
C ARG A 34 -23.78 -5.32 -2.59
N ALA A 35 -23.54 -4.47 -3.59
CA ALA A 35 -23.53 -3.02 -3.41
C ALA A 35 -24.90 -2.49 -2.98
N ALA A 36 -25.98 -2.92 -3.64
CA ALA A 36 -27.33 -2.51 -3.28
C ALA A 36 -27.70 -2.95 -1.85
N GLN A 37 -27.34 -4.17 -1.46
CA GLN A 37 -27.59 -4.67 -0.10
C GLN A 37 -26.81 -3.88 0.96
N ALA A 38 -25.54 -3.55 0.69
CA ALA A 38 -24.72 -2.76 1.61
C ALA A 38 -25.27 -1.33 1.78
N ILE A 39 -25.62 -0.65 0.68
CA ILE A 39 -26.18 0.70 0.76
C ILE A 39 -27.52 0.67 1.53
N LEU A 40 -28.38 -0.32 1.29
CA LEU A 40 -29.66 -0.43 1.98
C LEU A 40 -29.52 -0.82 3.46
N SER A 41 -28.53 -1.63 3.84
CA SER A 41 -28.25 -1.91 5.25
C SER A 41 -27.81 -0.66 5.99
N ASP A 42 -26.91 0.12 5.38
CA ASP A 42 -26.35 1.32 6.01
C ASP A 42 -27.40 2.44 6.06
N SER A 43 -28.25 2.55 5.04
CA SER A 43 -29.40 3.46 5.03
C SER A 43 -30.39 3.16 6.15
N ARG A 44 -30.60 1.87 6.46
CA ARG A 44 -31.46 1.45 7.58
C ARG A 44 -30.85 1.85 8.90
N ASP A 45 -29.55 1.66 9.08
CA ASP A 45 -28.84 2.05 10.31
C ASP A 45 -28.84 3.57 10.49
N ALA A 46 -28.74 4.34 9.40
CA ALA A 46 -28.90 5.80 9.41
C ALA A 46 -30.32 6.22 9.82
N ALA A 47 -31.37 5.58 9.29
CA ALA A 47 -32.75 5.85 9.68
C ALA A 47 -33.00 5.52 11.17
N LEU A 48 -32.49 4.37 11.64
CA LEU A 48 -32.55 3.96 13.05
C LEU A 48 -31.84 4.96 13.96
N HIS A 49 -30.71 5.52 13.52
CA HIS A 49 -30.00 6.57 14.25
C HIS A 49 -30.85 7.84 14.41
N ALA A 50 -31.65 8.18 13.39
CA ALA A 50 -32.61 9.28 13.44
C ALA A 50 -33.91 8.94 14.20
N GLY A 51 -34.04 7.73 14.76
CA GLY A 51 -35.25 7.25 15.45
C GLY A 51 -36.43 6.99 14.50
N ARG A 52 -36.17 6.84 13.20
CA ARG A 52 -37.17 6.57 12.16
C ARG A 52 -37.03 5.13 11.66
N ASP A 53 -38.15 4.43 11.46
CA ASP A 53 -38.15 3.07 10.86
C ASP A 53 -38.42 3.08 9.35
N VAL A 54 -38.67 4.27 8.79
CA VAL A 54 -38.90 4.47 7.35
C VAL A 54 -37.65 5.08 6.73
N ILE A 55 -37.09 4.38 5.74
CA ILE A 55 -35.92 4.81 4.97
C ILE A 55 -36.34 5.96 4.05
N THR A 56 -35.60 7.07 4.11
CA THR A 56 -35.77 8.23 3.24
C THR A 56 -34.67 8.31 2.19
N VAL A 57 -34.87 9.14 1.16
CA VAL A 57 -33.87 9.35 0.10
C VAL A 57 -32.59 9.97 0.66
N GLU A 58 -32.68 10.79 1.71
CA GLU A 58 -31.54 11.41 2.38
C GLU A 58 -30.66 10.35 3.06
N ASP A 59 -31.28 9.33 3.67
CA ASP A 59 -30.55 8.24 4.33
C ASP A 59 -29.76 7.41 3.30
N VAL A 60 -30.32 7.23 2.08
CA VAL A 60 -29.65 6.53 0.97
C VAL A 60 -28.50 7.35 0.38
N GLN A 61 -28.67 8.66 0.25
CA GLN A 61 -27.60 9.55 -0.21
C GLN A 61 -26.43 9.56 0.77
N LEU A 62 -26.72 9.65 2.07
CA LEU A 62 -25.70 9.57 3.11
C LEU A 62 -24.96 8.23 3.06
N ALA A 63 -25.67 7.12 2.91
CA ALA A 63 -25.06 5.80 2.78
C ALA A 63 -24.19 5.66 1.52
N ASP A 64 -24.60 6.22 0.37
CA ASP A 64 -23.76 6.24 -0.84
C ASP A 64 -22.47 7.05 -0.63
N ASP A 65 -22.58 8.24 -0.03
CA ASP A 65 -21.42 9.10 0.23
C ASP A 65 -20.40 8.40 1.15
N LEU A 66 -20.86 7.77 2.22
CA LEU A 66 -20.01 6.98 3.12
C LEU A 66 -19.37 5.80 2.41
N ALA A 67 -20.14 5.04 1.62
CA ALA A 67 -19.62 3.93 0.85
C ALA A 67 -18.54 4.38 -0.16
N ARG A 68 -18.65 5.59 -0.73
CA ARG A 68 -17.63 6.14 -1.65
C ARG A 68 -16.34 6.51 -0.93
N GLU A 69 -16.43 7.00 0.30
CA GLU A 69 -15.26 7.34 1.12
C GLU A 69 -14.49 6.10 1.57
N ASP A 70 -15.21 5.04 1.98
CA ASP A 70 -14.61 3.80 2.46
C ASP A 70 -14.03 2.93 1.33
N ASN A 71 -14.64 2.99 0.14
CA ASN A 71 -14.16 2.25 -1.02
C ASN A 71 -12.95 2.96 -1.65
N TYR A 72 -11.74 2.59 -1.21
CA TYR A 72 -10.47 3.10 -1.74
C TYR A 72 -10.36 3.03 -3.28
N SER A 73 -11.01 2.05 -3.94
CA SER A 73 -11.05 1.93 -5.40
C SER A 73 -12.02 2.90 -6.10
N ALA A 74 -13.03 3.39 -5.38
CA ALA A 74 -13.97 4.43 -5.82
C ALA A 74 -13.54 5.83 -5.37
N SER A 75 -12.43 5.94 -4.62
CA SER A 75 -11.84 7.21 -4.24
C SER A 75 -11.74 8.09 -5.50
N PRO A 76 -12.28 9.31 -5.47
CA PRO A 76 -12.13 10.24 -6.56
C PRO A 76 -10.65 10.40 -6.89
N VAL A 77 -10.35 10.53 -8.18
CA VAL A 77 -8.99 10.86 -8.65
C VAL A 77 -8.50 12.03 -7.79
N PRO A 78 -7.35 11.89 -7.09
CA PRO A 78 -6.89 12.88 -6.14
C PRO A 78 -6.88 14.24 -6.81
N SER A 79 -7.52 15.22 -6.17
CA SER A 79 -7.77 16.51 -6.78
C SER A 79 -6.47 17.13 -7.30
N ARG A 80 -6.57 17.86 -8.42
CA ARG A 80 -5.43 18.52 -9.06
C ARG A 80 -4.62 19.36 -8.06
N ASP A 81 -5.29 19.98 -7.09
CA ASP A 81 -4.67 20.79 -6.06
C ASP A 81 -3.83 19.94 -5.08
N ALA A 82 -4.31 18.75 -4.69
CA ALA A 82 -3.55 17.82 -3.88
C ALA A 82 -2.26 17.37 -4.60
N MET A 83 -2.36 17.06 -5.90
CA MET A 83 -1.18 16.73 -6.72
C MET A 83 -0.19 17.91 -6.80
N PHE A 84 -0.67 19.14 -6.96
CA PHE A 84 0.20 20.31 -7.01
C PHE A 84 0.90 20.59 -5.68
N GLN A 85 0.24 20.37 -4.55
CA GLN A 85 0.87 20.52 -3.23
C GLN A 85 2.01 19.52 -3.07
N VAL A 86 1.79 18.24 -3.41
CA VAL A 86 2.83 17.21 -3.39
C VAL A 86 3.95 17.56 -4.37
N ALA A 87 3.62 18.00 -5.58
CA ALA A 87 4.60 18.41 -6.58
C ALA A 87 5.46 19.58 -6.11
N LYS A 88 4.89 20.59 -5.44
CA LYS A 88 5.68 21.70 -4.86
C LYS A 88 6.69 21.22 -3.82
N ILE A 89 6.31 20.25 -2.98
CA ILE A 89 7.20 19.69 -1.95
C ILE A 89 8.33 18.89 -2.60
N VAL A 90 8.00 18.00 -3.53
CA VAL A 90 8.99 17.13 -4.19
C VAL A 90 9.92 17.95 -5.09
N ASN A 91 9.37 18.90 -5.85
CA ASN A 91 10.14 19.73 -6.79
C ASN A 91 10.91 20.86 -6.10
N ALA A 92 10.68 21.13 -4.81
CA ALA A 92 11.50 22.07 -4.04
C ALA A 92 12.91 21.55 -3.80
N GLN A 93 13.12 20.22 -3.82
CA GLN A 93 14.44 19.65 -3.72
C GLN A 93 15.18 19.80 -5.06
N PRO A 94 16.33 20.49 -5.11
CA PRO A 94 17.07 20.65 -6.35
C PRO A 94 17.55 19.30 -6.87
N ILE A 95 17.61 19.17 -8.20
CA ILE A 95 18.13 17.99 -8.87
C ILE A 95 19.62 17.86 -8.51
N LYS A 96 20.02 16.70 -8.00
CA LYS A 96 21.42 16.38 -7.73
C LYS A 96 22.09 16.00 -9.05
N LEU A 97 22.86 16.93 -9.63
CA LEU A 97 23.75 16.63 -10.74
C LEU A 97 25.02 15.97 -10.18
N ASP A 98 25.41 14.84 -10.76
CA ASP A 98 26.69 14.20 -10.49
C ASP A 98 27.64 14.45 -11.67
N ASP A 99 28.90 14.82 -11.38
CA ASP A 99 29.93 15.09 -12.40
C ASP A 99 30.57 13.81 -13.00
N GLY A 100 30.03 12.64 -12.65
CA GLY A 100 30.54 11.34 -13.07
C GLY A 100 30.00 10.90 -14.42
N HIS A 101 30.87 10.41 -15.30
CA HIS A 101 30.46 9.82 -16.57
C HIS A 101 30.02 8.36 -16.30
N GLY A 102 28.71 8.08 -16.32
CA GLY A 102 28.16 6.72 -16.21
C GLY A 102 26.94 6.56 -15.30
N LEU A 103 26.47 5.32 -15.15
CA LEU A 103 25.35 4.94 -14.25
C LEU A 103 25.86 4.87 -12.80
N ARG A 104 25.33 5.73 -11.93
CA ARG A 104 25.62 5.67 -10.50
C ARG A 104 24.67 4.69 -9.82
N LEU A 105 25.23 3.63 -9.24
CA LEU A 105 24.44 2.73 -8.39
C LEU A 105 24.21 3.38 -7.01
N PRO A 106 23.07 3.09 -6.35
CA PRO A 106 22.90 3.37 -4.93
C PRO A 106 24.05 2.76 -4.10
N PRO A 107 24.33 3.27 -2.89
CA PRO A 107 25.26 2.64 -1.95
C PRO A 107 25.04 1.12 -1.87
N LYS A 108 26.12 0.34 -1.71
CA LYS A 108 26.09 -1.14 -1.77
C LYS A 108 25.01 -1.76 -0.90
N GLU A 109 24.72 -1.16 0.25
CA GLU A 109 23.69 -1.61 1.20
C GLU A 109 22.26 -1.52 0.66
N TYR A 110 22.00 -0.57 -0.24
CA TYR A 110 20.72 -0.42 -0.92
C TYR A 110 20.67 -1.13 -2.28
N GLN A 111 21.71 -1.91 -2.62
CA GLN A 111 21.70 -2.75 -3.81
C GLN A 111 21.11 -4.11 -3.47
N LEU A 112 20.25 -4.63 -4.35
CA LEU A 112 19.69 -5.99 -4.23
C LEU A 112 20.75 -7.11 -4.31
N THR A 113 21.99 -6.77 -4.69
CA THR A 113 23.16 -7.67 -4.68
C THR A 113 23.77 -7.83 -3.29
N ALA A 114 23.41 -7.00 -2.32
CA ALA A 114 23.83 -7.17 -0.94
C ALA A 114 23.15 -8.42 -0.35
N ARG A 115 23.97 -9.36 0.14
CA ARG A 115 23.47 -10.58 0.76
C ARG A 115 22.79 -10.26 2.10
N ALA A 116 21.47 -10.16 2.08
CA ALA A 116 20.65 -9.95 3.29
C ALA A 116 20.31 -11.27 4.05
N PHE A 117 20.77 -12.43 3.55
CA PHE A 117 20.49 -13.73 4.18
C PHE A 117 21.75 -14.59 4.31
N GLN A 118 21.96 -15.16 5.48
CA GLN A 118 23.03 -16.13 5.73
C GLN A 118 22.43 -17.54 5.61
N LEU A 119 23.01 -18.36 4.73
CA LEU A 119 22.58 -19.75 4.58
C LEU A 119 23.18 -20.53 5.75
N ALA A 120 22.34 -21.13 6.58
CA ALA A 120 22.81 -22.12 7.55
C ALA A 120 23.31 -23.36 6.79
N PRO A 121 24.47 -23.93 7.16
CA PRO A 121 24.93 -25.19 6.56
C PRO A 121 23.89 -26.29 6.83
N ALA A 122 23.77 -27.24 5.90
CA ALA A 122 22.71 -28.25 5.88
C ALA A 122 22.58 -29.05 7.19
N ASP A 123 23.70 -29.25 7.90
CA ASP A 123 23.74 -29.96 9.19
C ASP A 123 22.99 -29.23 10.32
N ASN A 124 22.76 -27.91 10.18
CA ASN A 124 22.07 -27.08 11.18
C ASN A 124 20.58 -26.88 10.88
N LEU A 125 20.08 -27.26 9.69
CA LEU A 125 18.66 -27.17 9.33
C LEU A 125 17.79 -28.16 10.13
N SER A 126 18.31 -29.36 10.40
CA SER A 126 17.63 -30.37 11.22
C SER A 126 17.60 -30.02 12.72
N ARG A 127 18.59 -29.26 13.19
CA ARG A 127 18.70 -28.82 14.60
C ARG A 127 17.84 -27.60 14.92
N ALA A 128 17.61 -26.74 13.94
CA ALA A 128 16.77 -25.54 14.08
C ALA A 128 15.27 -25.86 14.24
N SER A 129 14.79 -27.00 13.72
CA SER A 129 13.38 -27.41 13.90
C SER A 129 13.04 -27.84 15.33
N ASN A 130 14.03 -28.20 16.15
CA ASN A 130 13.79 -28.77 17.49
C ASN A 130 13.95 -27.76 18.63
N ASN A 131 14.53 -26.59 18.36
CA ASN A 131 14.69 -25.54 19.35
C ASN A 131 13.88 -24.33 18.90
N GLY A 132 12.68 -24.16 19.47
CA GLY A 132 11.79 -23.00 19.27
C GLY A 132 12.34 -21.66 19.79
N ALA A 133 13.66 -21.45 19.75
CA ALA A 133 14.29 -20.19 20.07
C ALA A 133 14.28 -19.31 18.82
N ARG A 134 13.20 -18.54 18.68
CA ARG A 134 13.11 -17.41 17.75
C ARG A 134 14.34 -16.51 17.97
N PRO A 135 15.21 -16.29 16.98
CA PRO A 135 16.28 -15.30 17.12
C PRO A 135 15.62 -13.94 17.32
N THR A 136 15.79 -13.36 18.50
CA THR A 136 15.35 -11.99 18.77
C THR A 136 16.15 -11.06 17.88
N PRO A 137 15.50 -10.12 17.17
CA PRO A 137 16.22 -9.15 16.36
C PRO A 137 17.18 -8.35 17.26
N PRO A 138 18.36 -7.97 16.75
CA PRO A 138 19.27 -7.12 17.51
C PRO A 138 18.53 -5.82 17.85
N ASN A 139 18.45 -5.52 19.15
CA ASN A 139 17.85 -4.29 19.64
C ASN A 139 18.59 -3.08 19.04
N ALA A 140 17.83 -2.03 18.71
CA ALA A 140 18.36 -0.82 18.07
C ALA A 140 19.56 -0.19 18.82
N SER A 141 19.69 -0.44 20.13
CA SER A 141 20.84 -0.01 20.94
C SER A 141 22.15 -0.74 20.59
N ALA A 142 22.12 -2.01 20.18
CA ALA A 142 23.32 -2.77 19.82
C ALA A 142 23.90 -2.35 18.47
N VAL A 143 23.04 -2.03 17.49
CA VAL A 143 23.48 -1.48 16.19
C VAL A 143 24.06 -0.07 16.34
N LEU A 144 23.53 0.75 17.26
CA LEU A 144 24.08 2.07 17.56
C LEU A 144 25.45 1.98 18.28
N SER A 145 25.63 1.01 19.19
CA SER A 145 26.91 0.79 19.87
C SER A 145 28.00 0.25 18.92
N ALA A 146 27.64 -0.58 17.94
CA ALA A 146 28.58 -1.06 16.92
C ALA A 146 28.99 0.06 15.94
N ALA A 147 28.06 0.97 15.63
CA ALA A 147 28.36 2.17 14.84
C ALA A 147 29.26 3.16 15.61
N ALA A 148 29.06 3.33 16.93
CA ALA A 148 29.89 4.20 17.77
C ALA A 148 31.34 3.66 17.91
N ALA A 149 31.53 2.34 18.01
CA ALA A 149 32.86 1.73 18.03
C ALA A 149 33.64 1.97 16.71
N SER A 150 32.92 2.00 15.59
CA SER A 150 33.50 2.27 14.26
C SER A 150 33.87 3.75 14.06
N PHE A 151 33.14 4.68 14.70
CA PHE A 151 33.44 6.11 14.65
C PHE A 151 34.64 6.49 15.55
N ALA A 152 34.80 5.84 16.71
CA ALA A 152 35.94 6.06 17.61
C ALA A 152 37.28 5.58 17.00
N ALA A 153 37.27 4.53 16.19
CA ALA A 153 38.47 4.04 15.49
C ALA A 153 38.97 5.00 14.39
N GLY A 154 38.11 5.89 13.87
CA GLY A 154 38.47 6.87 12.84
C GLY A 154 39.18 8.12 13.37
N MET A 155 39.07 8.44 14.67
CA MET A 155 39.58 9.70 15.23
C MET A 155 41.00 9.59 15.82
N ALA A 156 41.56 8.38 15.93
CA ALA A 156 42.89 8.14 16.51
C ALA A 156 44.06 8.23 15.51
N ALA A 157 43.80 8.50 14.22
CA ALA A 157 44.80 8.38 13.14
C ALA A 157 45.49 9.69 12.71
N THR A 158 45.35 10.80 13.44
CA THR A 158 46.08 12.05 13.15
C THR A 158 46.87 12.54 14.36
N GLY A 159 48.02 11.89 14.60
CA GLY A 159 49.07 12.39 15.49
C GLY A 159 49.85 13.57 14.86
N PRO A 160 50.42 14.47 15.69
CA PRO A 160 50.93 15.77 15.25
C PRO A 160 52.29 15.67 14.52
N PRO A 161 52.60 16.58 13.57
CA PRO A 161 53.94 16.67 12.99
C PRO A 161 54.90 17.26 14.03
N ALA A 162 55.89 16.46 14.43
CA ALA A 162 57.02 16.88 15.26
C ALA A 162 58.06 17.61 14.40
N ALA A 163 58.44 18.80 14.89
CA ALA A 163 59.65 19.62 14.68
C ALA A 163 60.43 19.49 13.36
#